data_AF-A0A172U987-F1
#
_entry.id   AF-A0A172U987-F1
#
_cell.length_a   1.000
_cell.length_b   1.000
_cell.length_c   1.000
_cell.angle_alpha   90.00
_cell.angle_beta   90.00
_cell.angle_gamma   90.00
#
_symmetry.space_group_name_H-M   'P 1'
#
loop_
_entity.id
_entity.type
_entity.pdbx_description
1 polymer ?
#
loop_
_entity_poly.entity_id
_entity_poly.type
_entity_poly.pdbx_seq_one_letter_code
_entity_poly.pdbx_strand_id
1 'polypeptide(L)'
;MKFVGIDLTSAFSASPRPIDVAVLDDQLNARFLAVAWPKAGAVIDRNPNFLTEMLQKEVPVKSSERMILAIDGPQGLAAVGNSMRACERILGTPGRTPSTLSPAEETGAPFQGYIRSSIDLFAGLAEASPNWQLSGLNGVGNFEAGLWEVFPGAEWGVLAKRRLPLKTTIAGRKARRDLFEALRVKFTSQALPTPAQNDALVGAYLAWCVHNRASSIEFVGVAPEVTNGEFREGFILHAGSALGVNLSATESAVASSAGALEMPPEVARDWNDDQALLLMLTDYGLVHGTERENAWLIPGRNYTLETTSPHDSLRIQLVHAATFSGGQGWRVYPTTRNILAQLGYPAPRHLKREYAVTLRVVMV
;
A
#
# COMPACT_ATOMS: atom_id res chain seq x y z
N MET A 1 -25.77 -5.19 -2.66
CA MET A 1 -24.81 -5.56 -1.61
C MET A 1 -24.20 -4.30 -1.01
N LYS A 2 -23.51 -4.43 0.13
CA LYS A 2 -22.68 -3.36 0.71
C LYS A 2 -21.27 -3.90 0.88
N PHE A 3 -20.31 -3.22 0.27
CA PHE A 3 -18.88 -3.55 0.35
C PHE A 3 -18.24 -2.58 1.32
N VAL A 4 -17.64 -3.12 2.38
CA VAL A 4 -17.14 -2.35 3.51
C VAL A 4 -15.65 -2.58 3.61
N GLY A 5 -14.89 -1.50 3.44
CA GLY A 5 -13.46 -1.47 3.65
C GLY A 5 -13.12 -0.82 4.98
N ILE A 6 -12.12 -1.34 5.67
CA ILE A 6 -11.78 -0.95 7.05
C ILE A 6 -10.29 -0.69 7.16
N ASP A 7 -9.90 0.53 7.52
CA ASP A 7 -8.53 0.88 7.92
C ASP A 7 -8.40 0.75 9.44
N LEU A 8 -7.74 -0.32 9.90
CA LEU A 8 -7.59 -0.60 11.33
C LEU A 8 -6.52 0.26 11.99
N THR A 9 -6.71 0.49 13.27
CA THR A 9 -5.72 1.12 14.15
C THR A 9 -5.40 0.19 15.32
N SER A 10 -4.32 0.44 16.05
CA SER A 10 -4.00 -0.35 17.24
C SER A 10 -4.99 -0.06 18.37
N ALA A 11 -5.75 -1.07 18.78
CA ALA A 11 -6.62 -1.01 19.95
C ALA A 11 -5.83 -0.97 21.28
N PHE A 12 -4.56 -1.40 21.24
CA PHE A 12 -3.64 -1.41 22.38
C PHE A 12 -2.81 -0.12 22.50
N SER A 13 -3.08 0.89 21.68
CA SER A 13 -2.44 2.20 21.86
C SER A 13 -2.92 2.86 23.16
N ALA A 14 -2.07 3.66 23.81
CA ALA A 14 -2.47 4.46 24.96
C ALA A 14 -3.63 5.43 24.65
N SER A 15 -3.80 5.80 23.38
CA SER A 15 -4.93 6.59 22.88
C SER A 15 -5.34 6.04 21.51
N PRO A 16 -6.17 4.97 21.48
CA PRO A 16 -6.58 4.34 20.23
C PRO A 16 -7.33 5.35 19.36
N ARG A 17 -6.87 5.51 18.12
CA ARG A 17 -7.61 6.30 17.12
C ARG A 17 -8.86 5.51 16.70
N PRO A 18 -9.95 6.19 16.30
CA PRO A 18 -11.05 5.52 15.63
C PRO A 18 -10.58 4.71 14.42
N ILE A 19 -11.32 3.65 14.11
CA ILE A 19 -11.23 2.85 12.90
C ILE A 19 -11.93 3.62 11.78
N ASP A 20 -11.25 3.84 10.66
CA ASP A 20 -11.84 4.49 9.49
C ASP A 20 -12.52 3.44 8.59
N VAL A 21 -13.75 3.72 8.18
CA VAL A 21 -14.56 2.77 7.39
C VAL A 21 -15.04 3.45 6.12
N ALA A 22 -14.90 2.76 4.98
CA ALA A 22 -15.50 3.13 3.72
C ALA A 22 -16.57 2.11 3.34
N VAL A 23 -17.72 2.61 2.88
CA VAL A 23 -18.82 1.78 2.39
C VAL A 23 -19.07 2.13 0.94
N LEU A 24 -19.06 1.12 0.07
CA LEU A 24 -19.54 1.18 -1.31
C LEU A 24 -20.82 0.37 -1.46
N ASP A 25 -21.77 0.90 -2.21
CA ASP A 25 -22.90 0.12 -2.72
C ASP A 25 -22.60 -0.45 -4.12
N ASP A 26 -23.55 -1.22 -4.67
CA ASP A 26 -23.41 -1.82 -6.01
C ASP A 26 -23.23 -0.77 -7.11
N GLN A 27 -23.69 0.47 -6.89
CA GLN A 27 -23.60 1.59 -7.81
C GLN A 27 -22.35 2.45 -7.59
N LEU A 28 -21.42 1.97 -6.76
CA LEU A 28 -20.15 2.59 -6.38
C LEU A 28 -20.31 3.96 -5.69
N ASN A 29 -21.42 4.19 -4.97
CA ASN A 29 -21.54 5.37 -4.12
C ASN A 29 -20.73 5.17 -2.84
N ALA A 30 -19.76 6.04 -2.59
CA ALA A 30 -18.90 6.01 -1.42
C ALA A 30 -19.51 6.80 -0.25
N ARG A 31 -19.46 6.20 0.93
CA ARG A 31 -19.71 6.85 2.22
C ARG A 31 -18.61 6.49 3.21
N PHE A 32 -18.20 7.45 4.02
CA PHE A 32 -17.20 7.26 5.07
C PHE A 32 -17.83 7.32 6.45
N LEU A 33 -17.31 6.50 7.36
CA LEU A 33 -17.68 6.43 8.76
C LEU A 33 -16.41 6.32 9.61
N ALA A 34 -16.53 6.63 10.89
CA ALA A 34 -15.48 6.37 11.88
C ALA A 34 -16.09 5.62 13.06
N VAL A 35 -15.41 4.56 13.49
CA VAL A 35 -15.86 3.66 14.56
C VAL A 35 -14.86 3.71 15.70
N ALA A 36 -15.32 4.06 16.90
CA ALA A 36 -14.46 4.00 18.08
C ALA A 36 -14.22 2.54 18.50
N TRP A 37 -13.01 2.24 18.97
CA TRP A 37 -12.75 0.99 19.67
C TRP A 37 -13.60 0.93 20.96
N PRO A 38 -14.07 -0.27 21.37
CA PRO A 38 -14.60 -0.47 22.71
C PRO A 38 -13.57 -0.06 23.78
N LYS A 39 -14.03 0.24 25.00
CA LYS A 39 -13.10 0.51 26.12
C LYS A 39 -12.17 -0.69 26.31
N ALA A 40 -10.90 -0.43 26.65
CA ALA A 40 -9.80 -1.41 26.65
C ALA A 40 -10.11 -2.77 27.31
N GLY A 41 -10.91 -2.79 28.39
CA GLY A 41 -11.34 -4.06 29.03
C GLY A 41 -12.21 -4.95 28.15
N ALA A 42 -13.01 -4.38 27.24
CA ALA A 42 -13.86 -5.11 26.29
C ALA A 42 -13.14 -5.48 24.98
N VAL A 43 -11.97 -4.88 24.71
CA VAL A 43 -11.09 -5.26 23.58
C VAL A 43 -10.37 -6.58 23.88
N ILE A 44 -10.02 -6.80 25.15
CA ILE A 44 -9.35 -8.01 25.64
C ILE A 44 -10.31 -9.23 25.63
N ASP A 45 -11.61 -9.00 25.86
CA ASP A 45 -12.64 -10.05 25.91
C ASP A 45 -13.02 -10.65 24.55
N ARG A 46 -12.30 -10.32 23.46
CA ARG A 46 -12.54 -10.87 22.11
C ARG A 46 -14.03 -10.86 21.76
N ASN A 47 -14.73 -9.71 21.91
CA ASN A 47 -16.09 -9.59 21.39
C ASN A 47 -16.06 -8.97 19.98
N PRO A 48 -15.71 -9.72 18.93
CA PRO A 48 -15.66 -9.24 17.54
C PRO A 48 -17.01 -8.73 17.04
N ASN A 49 -18.10 -9.08 17.74
CA ASN A 49 -19.43 -8.66 17.38
C ASN A 49 -19.60 -7.16 17.55
N PHE A 50 -18.75 -6.46 18.31
CA PHE A 50 -18.83 -4.99 18.41
C PHE A 50 -18.82 -4.34 17.02
N LEU A 51 -17.94 -4.82 16.12
CA LEU A 51 -17.82 -4.27 14.78
C LEU A 51 -19.03 -4.65 13.94
N THR A 52 -19.52 -5.89 14.08
CA THR A 52 -20.72 -6.36 13.39
C THR A 52 -21.96 -5.55 13.81
N GLU A 53 -22.19 -5.40 15.11
CA GLU A 53 -23.30 -4.62 15.70
C GLU A 53 -23.23 -3.14 15.30
N MET A 54 -22.04 -2.54 15.37
CA MET A 54 -21.79 -1.18 14.91
C MET A 54 -22.10 -1.01 13.42
N LEU A 55 -21.58 -1.91 12.57
CA LEU A 55 -21.81 -1.84 11.13
C LEU A 55 -23.27 -2.07 10.78
N GLN A 56 -23.96 -3.01 11.44
CA GLN A 56 -25.40 -3.23 11.24
C GLN A 56 -26.24 -2.00 11.61
N LYS A 57 -25.83 -1.25 12.64
CA LYS A 57 -26.49 -0.01 13.04
C LYS A 57 -26.23 1.14 12.04
N GLU A 58 -24.98 1.31 11.62
CA GLU A 58 -24.57 2.47 10.82
C GLU A 58 -24.72 2.27 9.31
N VAL A 59 -24.69 1.02 8.84
CA VAL A 59 -24.79 0.62 7.43
C VAL A 59 -26.12 -0.10 7.23
N PRO A 60 -27.18 0.60 6.77
CA PRO A 60 -28.46 -0.05 6.53
C PRO A 60 -28.33 -1.05 5.38
N VAL A 61 -28.57 -2.32 5.69
CA VAL A 61 -28.61 -3.43 4.74
C VAL A 61 -30.03 -3.96 4.70
N LYS A 62 -30.62 -4.08 3.51
CA LYS A 62 -31.96 -4.70 3.37
C LYS A 62 -31.85 -6.21 3.65
N SER A 63 -32.95 -6.86 4.03
CA SER A 63 -32.98 -8.31 4.28
C SER A 63 -32.53 -9.17 3.10
N SER A 64 -32.60 -8.64 1.87
CA SER A 64 -32.11 -9.30 0.64
C SER A 64 -30.67 -8.95 0.27
N GLU A 65 -30.02 -8.04 0.99
CA GLU A 65 -28.66 -7.60 0.74
C GLU A 65 -27.68 -8.27 1.72
N ARG A 66 -26.44 -8.45 1.30
CA ARG A 66 -25.34 -8.91 2.15
C ARG A 66 -24.31 -7.80 2.33
N MET A 67 -23.66 -7.81 3.50
CA MET A 67 -22.47 -7.01 3.79
C MET A 67 -21.23 -7.86 3.58
N ILE A 68 -20.19 -7.24 3.04
CA ILE A 68 -18.97 -7.89 2.58
C ILE A 68 -17.79 -7.06 3.13
N LEU A 69 -16.86 -7.68 3.84
CA LEU A 69 -15.80 -6.98 4.60
C LEU A 69 -14.42 -7.19 3.99
N ALA A 70 -13.67 -6.10 3.83
CA ALA A 70 -12.25 -6.08 3.50
C ALA A 70 -11.49 -5.25 4.53
N ILE A 71 -10.54 -5.85 5.23
CA ILE A 71 -9.91 -5.23 6.41
C ILE A 71 -8.41 -5.05 6.17
N ASP A 72 -7.90 -3.83 6.39
CA ASP A 72 -6.47 -3.52 6.37
C ASP A 72 -5.82 -4.02 7.66
N GLY A 73 -5.28 -5.23 7.60
CA GLY A 73 -4.46 -5.82 8.65
C GLY A 73 -4.38 -7.33 8.59
N PRO A 74 -3.36 -7.92 9.24
CA PRO A 74 -3.10 -9.35 9.17
C PRO A 74 -4.24 -10.19 9.74
N GLN A 75 -4.75 -11.13 8.94
CA GLN A 75 -5.79 -12.08 9.38
C GLN A 75 -5.25 -13.26 10.22
N GLY A 76 -3.94 -13.48 10.22
CA GLY A 76 -3.33 -14.63 10.89
C GLY A 76 -1.84 -14.42 11.12
N LEU A 77 -1.20 -15.40 11.76
CA LEU A 77 0.23 -15.45 12.02
C LEU A 77 1.01 -16.06 10.87
N ALA A 78 2.34 -15.93 10.85
CA ALA A 78 3.14 -16.75 9.94
C ALA A 78 3.04 -18.25 10.29
N ALA A 79 3.30 -19.10 9.30
CA ALA A 79 3.51 -20.52 9.52
C ALA A 79 4.59 -20.74 10.60
N VAL A 80 4.48 -21.83 11.35
CA VAL A 80 5.36 -22.11 12.49
C VAL A 80 6.84 -22.07 12.06
N GLY A 81 7.64 -21.28 12.78
CA GLY A 81 9.06 -21.10 12.50
C GLY A 81 9.40 -19.98 11.50
N ASN A 82 8.41 -19.40 10.83
CA ASN A 82 8.62 -18.28 9.92
C ASN A 82 8.56 -16.92 10.64
N SER A 83 9.41 -15.99 10.20
CA SER A 83 9.44 -14.62 10.73
C SER A 83 8.47 -13.66 10.05
N MET A 84 7.84 -14.06 8.93
CA MET A 84 6.80 -13.29 8.24
C MET A 84 5.93 -14.20 7.36
N ARG A 85 4.68 -13.77 7.13
CA ARG A 85 3.71 -14.48 6.28
C ARG A 85 4.13 -14.48 4.81
N ALA A 86 3.61 -15.44 4.04
CA ALA A 86 3.89 -15.56 2.62
C ALA A 86 3.39 -14.34 1.83
N CYS A 87 2.16 -13.89 2.06
CA CYS A 87 1.56 -12.73 1.40
C CYS A 87 2.37 -11.45 1.64
N GLU A 88 2.79 -11.22 2.89
CA GLU A 88 3.60 -10.09 3.32
C GLU A 88 4.95 -10.02 2.60
N ARG A 89 5.60 -11.18 2.44
CA ARG A 89 6.88 -11.30 1.72
C ARG A 89 6.72 -11.02 0.23
N ILE A 90 5.66 -11.51 -0.39
CA ILE A 90 5.38 -11.32 -1.82
C ILE A 90 5.07 -9.85 -2.12
N LEU A 91 4.24 -9.21 -1.29
CA LEU A 91 3.80 -7.83 -1.49
C LEU A 91 4.75 -6.78 -0.89
N GLY A 92 5.76 -7.19 -0.13
CA GLY A 92 6.71 -6.30 0.52
C GLY A 92 6.08 -5.40 1.57
N THR A 93 5.20 -5.95 2.42
CA THR A 93 4.51 -5.19 3.46
C THR A 93 5.51 -4.65 4.50
N PRO A 94 5.25 -3.45 5.06
CA PRO A 94 6.10 -2.89 6.12
C PRO A 94 5.92 -3.64 7.45
N GLY A 95 4.69 -4.05 7.77
CA GLY A 95 4.41 -4.93 8.89
C GLY A 95 4.89 -6.34 8.58
N ARG A 96 5.60 -6.96 9.54
CA ARG A 96 6.06 -8.34 9.47
C ARG A 96 5.39 -9.12 10.59
N THR A 97 4.40 -9.93 10.24
CA THR A 97 3.64 -10.71 11.21
C THR A 97 4.36 -12.02 11.49
N PRO A 98 4.87 -12.23 12.72
CA PRO A 98 5.65 -13.41 13.06
C PRO A 98 4.77 -14.66 13.27
N SER A 99 5.39 -15.82 13.46
CA SER A 99 4.69 -17.07 13.80
C SER A 99 4.15 -17.11 15.23
N THR A 100 4.58 -16.18 16.09
CA THR A 100 4.23 -16.07 17.51
C THR A 100 4.12 -14.60 17.89
N LEU A 101 3.02 -14.20 18.54
CA LEU A 101 2.87 -12.84 19.03
C LEU A 101 3.62 -12.64 20.34
N SER A 102 4.29 -11.50 20.48
CA SER A 102 4.73 -11.04 21.80
C SER A 102 3.53 -10.78 22.71
N PRO A 103 3.68 -10.92 24.04
CA PRO A 103 2.68 -10.47 25.00
C PRO A 103 2.26 -9.02 24.72
N ALA A 104 0.96 -8.73 24.87
CA ALA A 104 0.37 -7.42 24.56
C ALA A 104 1.02 -6.24 25.34
N GLU A 105 1.71 -6.55 26.44
CA GLU A 105 2.37 -5.59 27.34
C GLU A 105 3.78 -5.20 26.88
N GLU A 106 4.38 -5.92 25.92
CA GLU A 106 5.71 -5.62 25.36
C GLU A 106 5.64 -4.47 24.34
N THR A 107 5.44 -3.27 24.89
CA THR A 107 5.37 -1.98 24.21
C THR A 107 6.75 -1.52 23.70
N GLY A 108 7.27 -2.16 22.65
CA GLY A 108 8.57 -1.76 22.08
C GLY A 108 8.72 -1.95 20.58
N ALA A 109 8.11 -2.99 20.00
CA ALA A 109 8.26 -3.27 18.58
C ALA A 109 7.18 -2.53 17.74
N PRO A 110 7.58 -1.87 16.62
CA PRO A 110 6.63 -1.22 15.72
C PRO A 110 5.51 -2.17 15.26
N PHE A 111 4.29 -1.64 15.15
CA PHE A 111 3.09 -2.34 14.65
C PHE A 111 2.52 -3.50 15.49
N GLN A 112 3.17 -3.96 16.57
CA GLN A 112 2.69 -5.12 17.34
C GLN A 112 1.23 -5.00 17.82
N GLY A 113 0.88 -3.87 18.43
CA GLY A 113 -0.50 -3.64 18.88
C GLY A 113 -1.52 -3.66 17.73
N TYR A 114 -1.14 -3.16 16.55
CA TYR A 114 -1.98 -3.22 15.35
C TYR A 114 -2.14 -4.65 14.83
N ILE A 115 -1.04 -5.40 14.73
CA ILE A 115 -1.04 -6.82 14.31
C ILE A 115 -1.93 -7.63 15.24
N ARG A 116 -1.76 -7.49 16.57
CA ARG A 116 -2.58 -8.18 17.56
C ARG A 116 -4.06 -7.83 17.41
N SER A 117 -4.39 -6.53 17.32
CA SER A 117 -5.78 -6.08 17.13
C SER A 117 -6.43 -6.68 15.89
N SER A 118 -5.68 -6.78 14.79
CA SER A 118 -6.19 -7.33 13.54
C SER A 118 -6.43 -8.84 13.63
N ILE A 119 -5.47 -9.61 14.14
CA ILE A 119 -5.59 -11.07 14.29
C ILE A 119 -6.74 -11.44 15.22
N ASP A 120 -6.85 -10.77 16.38
CA ASP A 120 -7.94 -11.02 17.32
C ASP A 120 -9.31 -10.70 16.69
N LEU A 121 -9.40 -9.62 15.89
CA LEU A 121 -10.62 -9.27 15.18
C LEU A 121 -11.00 -10.30 14.12
N PHE A 122 -10.05 -10.72 13.28
CA PHE A 122 -10.30 -11.73 12.25
C PHE A 122 -10.71 -13.08 12.85
N ALA A 123 -10.02 -13.52 13.91
CA ALA A 123 -10.36 -14.75 14.62
C ALA A 123 -11.81 -14.71 15.13
N GLY A 124 -12.17 -13.61 15.80
CA GLY A 124 -13.53 -13.48 16.30
C GLY A 124 -14.59 -13.36 15.20
N LEU A 125 -14.33 -12.64 14.11
CA LEU A 125 -15.26 -12.59 12.98
C LEU A 125 -15.45 -13.97 12.35
N ALA A 126 -14.38 -14.74 12.18
CA ALA A 126 -14.44 -16.10 11.64
C ALA A 126 -15.17 -17.08 12.57
N GLU A 127 -15.05 -16.92 13.89
CA GLU A 127 -15.83 -17.69 14.88
C GLU A 127 -17.33 -17.37 14.84
N ALA A 128 -17.71 -16.14 14.46
CA ALA A 128 -19.10 -15.72 14.26
C ALA A 128 -19.74 -16.24 12.95
N SER A 129 -19.15 -17.26 12.34
CA SER A 129 -19.72 -18.02 11.22
C SER A 129 -21.16 -18.49 11.53
N PRO A 130 -22.10 -18.47 10.56
CA PRO A 130 -21.90 -18.28 9.12
C PRO A 130 -21.86 -16.81 8.65
N ASN A 131 -21.89 -15.83 9.56
CA ASN A 131 -22.05 -14.43 9.15
C ASN A 131 -20.84 -13.88 8.39
N TRP A 132 -19.62 -14.32 8.74
CA TRP A 132 -18.38 -13.89 8.10
C TRP A 132 -17.54 -15.11 7.72
N GLN A 133 -17.55 -15.43 6.43
CA GLN A 133 -16.75 -16.53 5.90
C GLN A 133 -15.41 -15.98 5.38
N LEU A 134 -14.32 -16.35 6.04
CA LEU A 134 -12.97 -15.95 5.66
C LEU A 134 -12.49 -16.70 4.42
N SER A 135 -11.95 -15.98 3.44
CA SER A 135 -11.43 -16.54 2.19
C SER A 135 -10.42 -17.66 2.39
N GLY A 136 -10.70 -18.84 1.81
CA GLY A 136 -9.82 -20.00 1.84
C GLY A 136 -9.85 -20.82 3.13
N LEU A 137 -10.50 -20.33 4.19
CA LEU A 137 -10.59 -21.05 5.46
C LEU A 137 -11.68 -22.13 5.38
N ASN A 138 -11.42 -23.32 5.91
CA ASN A 138 -12.41 -24.41 6.00
C ASN A 138 -13.09 -24.75 4.65
N GLY A 139 -12.36 -24.61 3.54
CA GLY A 139 -12.87 -24.89 2.20
C GLY A 139 -13.77 -23.80 1.60
N VAL A 140 -13.87 -22.62 2.22
CA VAL A 140 -14.58 -21.47 1.66
C VAL A 140 -13.88 -21.01 0.38
N GLY A 141 -14.61 -20.99 -0.73
CA GLY A 141 -14.11 -20.49 -2.02
C GLY A 141 -13.74 -19.01 -1.94
N ASN A 142 -12.61 -18.64 -2.55
CA ASN A 142 -12.07 -17.28 -2.46
C ASN A 142 -13.03 -16.18 -2.96
N PHE A 143 -13.81 -16.47 -3.99
CA PHE A 143 -14.80 -15.55 -4.58
C PHE A 143 -16.18 -15.61 -3.91
N GLU A 144 -16.41 -16.58 -3.01
CA GLU A 144 -17.67 -16.80 -2.30
C GLU A 144 -17.63 -16.30 -0.84
N ALA A 145 -16.41 -16.00 -0.36
CA ALA A 145 -16.17 -15.46 0.97
C ALA A 145 -16.92 -14.14 1.22
N GLY A 146 -17.07 -13.79 2.49
CA GLY A 146 -17.62 -12.50 2.93
C GLY A 146 -16.63 -11.64 3.69
N LEU A 147 -15.40 -12.14 3.89
CA LEU A 147 -14.35 -11.52 4.68
C LEU A 147 -12.98 -11.77 4.04
N TRP A 148 -12.22 -10.69 3.81
CA TRP A 148 -10.85 -10.73 3.31
C TRP A 148 -9.93 -9.74 4.02
N GLU A 149 -8.65 -10.04 3.98
CA GLU A 149 -7.57 -9.10 4.26
C GLU A 149 -7.20 -8.28 3.00
N VAL A 150 -6.84 -7.01 3.22
CA VAL A 150 -6.29 -6.11 2.20
C VAL A 150 -5.02 -5.42 2.69
N PHE A 151 -4.18 -4.97 1.75
CA PHE A 151 -3.04 -4.09 2.04
C PHE A 151 -3.01 -2.91 1.06
N PRO A 152 -3.70 -1.79 1.39
CA PRO A 152 -3.86 -0.64 0.47
C PRO A 152 -2.55 -0.06 -0.07
N GLY A 153 -1.45 -0.20 0.68
CA GLY A 153 -0.13 0.26 0.28
C GLY A 153 0.39 -0.34 -1.03
N ALA A 154 0.02 -1.59 -1.35
CA ALA A 154 0.39 -2.24 -2.61
C ALA A 154 -0.49 -1.80 -3.79
N GLU A 155 -1.71 -1.35 -3.52
CA GLU A 155 -2.74 -1.16 -4.55
C GLU A 155 -2.60 0.16 -5.29
N TRP A 156 -2.15 1.21 -4.62
CA TRP A 156 -2.11 2.56 -5.20
C TRP A 156 -1.31 2.64 -6.50
N GLY A 157 -0.15 1.97 -6.56
CA GLY A 157 0.68 1.95 -7.76
C GLY A 157 0.04 1.16 -8.90
N VAL A 158 -0.61 0.05 -8.58
CA VAL A 158 -1.29 -0.82 -9.56
C VAL A 158 -2.52 -0.12 -10.13
N LEU A 159 -3.39 0.41 -9.27
CA LEU A 159 -4.62 1.09 -9.67
C LEU A 159 -4.33 2.35 -10.48
N ALA A 160 -3.33 3.14 -10.10
CA ALA A 160 -2.98 4.38 -10.80
C ALA A 160 -2.09 4.16 -12.03
N LYS A 161 -1.43 2.99 -12.14
CA LYS A 161 -0.36 2.71 -13.13
C LYS A 161 0.77 3.75 -13.13
N ARG A 162 0.95 4.45 -12.01
CA ARG A 162 1.97 5.49 -11.79
C ARG A 162 2.17 5.76 -10.31
N ARG A 163 3.25 6.45 -9.98
CA ARG A 163 3.45 6.98 -8.63
C ARG A 163 2.47 8.13 -8.36
N LEU A 164 1.78 8.06 -7.23
CA LEU A 164 0.92 9.14 -6.74
C LEU A 164 1.69 10.07 -5.78
N PRO A 165 1.30 11.36 -5.67
CA PRO A 165 1.85 12.24 -4.65
C PRO A 165 1.61 11.72 -3.23
N LEU A 166 2.36 12.27 -2.27
CA LEU A 166 2.31 11.89 -0.86
C LEU A 166 0.88 11.96 -0.30
N LYS A 167 0.41 10.85 0.30
CA LYS A 167 -0.98 10.68 0.75
C LYS A 167 -1.45 11.70 1.79
N THR A 168 -0.52 12.30 2.53
CA THR A 168 -0.78 13.33 3.55
C THR A 168 -0.99 14.73 2.97
N THR A 169 -0.60 14.97 1.73
CA THR A 169 -0.72 16.29 1.08
C THR A 169 -2.10 16.47 0.45
N ILE A 170 -2.53 17.72 0.24
CA ILE A 170 -3.79 18.02 -0.49
C ILE A 170 -3.75 17.42 -1.90
N ALA A 171 -2.64 17.60 -2.63
CA ALA A 171 -2.46 17.05 -3.97
C ALA A 171 -2.56 15.51 -3.98
N GLY A 172 -1.96 14.83 -3.01
CA GLY A 172 -2.03 13.36 -2.92
C GLY A 172 -3.41 12.83 -2.54
N ARG A 173 -4.18 13.56 -1.73
CA ARG A 173 -5.58 13.23 -1.44
C ARG A 173 -6.48 13.47 -2.65
N LYS A 174 -6.27 14.57 -3.38
CA LYS A 174 -6.99 14.86 -4.62
C LYS A 174 -6.72 13.78 -5.67
N ALA A 175 -5.46 13.42 -5.90
CA ALA A 175 -5.11 12.42 -6.91
C ALA A 175 -5.73 11.03 -6.63
N ARG A 176 -5.89 10.65 -5.36
CA ARG A 176 -6.56 9.40 -4.96
C ARG A 176 -8.07 9.47 -5.18
N ARG A 177 -8.69 10.62 -4.88
CA ARG A 177 -10.09 10.89 -5.23
C ARG A 177 -10.30 10.81 -6.74
N ASP A 178 -9.51 11.53 -7.52
CA ASP A 178 -9.59 11.55 -8.98
C ASP A 178 -9.44 10.13 -9.58
N LEU A 179 -8.52 9.33 -9.04
CA LEU A 179 -8.36 7.93 -9.40
C LEU A 179 -9.64 7.13 -9.18
N PHE A 180 -10.25 7.24 -8.00
CA PHE A 180 -11.48 6.52 -7.69
C PHE A 180 -12.68 7.02 -8.52
N GLU A 181 -12.76 8.32 -8.79
CA GLU A 181 -13.77 8.86 -9.72
C GLU A 181 -13.59 8.30 -11.14
N ALA A 182 -12.35 8.14 -11.62
CA ALA A 182 -12.07 7.47 -12.89
C ALA A 182 -12.42 5.97 -12.87
N LEU A 183 -12.28 5.32 -11.72
CA LEU A 183 -12.79 3.96 -11.44
C LEU A 183 -14.31 3.91 -11.21
N ARG A 184 -15.02 5.02 -11.46
CA ARG A 184 -16.48 5.20 -11.37
C ARG A 184 -17.05 5.26 -9.95
N VAL A 185 -16.20 5.39 -8.93
CA VAL A 185 -16.65 5.68 -7.56
C VAL A 185 -17.22 7.08 -7.48
N LYS A 186 -18.37 7.21 -6.85
CA LYS A 186 -19.10 8.47 -6.69
C LYS A 186 -18.98 8.94 -5.25
N PHE A 187 -18.45 10.15 -5.09
CA PHE A 187 -18.35 10.80 -3.78
C PHE A 187 -19.55 11.72 -3.58
N THR A 188 -20.23 11.59 -2.43
CA THR A 188 -21.36 12.45 -2.07
C THR A 188 -20.94 13.79 -1.46
N SER A 189 -19.70 13.88 -0.97
CA SER A 189 -19.12 15.09 -0.38
C SER A 189 -18.05 15.69 -1.27
N GLN A 190 -17.93 17.03 -1.24
CA GLN A 190 -16.83 17.77 -1.88
C GLN A 190 -15.54 17.73 -1.05
N ALA A 191 -15.61 17.35 0.24
CA ALA A 191 -14.42 17.21 1.08
C ALA A 191 -13.51 16.10 0.55
N LEU A 192 -12.19 16.32 0.58
CA LEU A 192 -11.22 15.30 0.22
C LEU A 192 -11.12 14.23 1.33
N PRO A 193 -11.22 12.94 1.01
CA PRO A 193 -11.07 11.87 2.00
C PRO A 193 -9.72 11.95 2.70
N THR A 194 -9.69 11.61 3.99
CA THR A 194 -8.43 11.49 4.76
C THR A 194 -7.55 10.36 4.21
N PRO A 195 -6.26 10.27 4.58
CA PRO A 195 -5.42 9.14 4.18
C PRO A 195 -6.01 7.78 4.58
N ALA A 196 -6.51 7.68 5.81
CA ALA A 196 -7.15 6.48 6.36
C ALA A 196 -8.45 6.12 5.62
N GLN A 197 -9.30 7.10 5.34
CA GLN A 197 -10.51 6.89 4.52
C GLN A 197 -10.19 6.42 3.09
N ASN A 198 -9.12 6.93 2.49
CA ASN A 198 -8.66 6.47 1.18
C ASN A 198 -8.17 5.01 1.24
N ASP A 199 -7.41 4.64 2.26
CA ASP A 199 -6.93 3.26 2.44
C ASP A 199 -8.12 2.30 2.71
N ALA A 200 -9.10 2.69 3.53
CA ALA A 200 -10.36 1.97 3.69
C ALA A 200 -11.15 1.85 2.37
N LEU A 201 -11.18 2.89 1.53
CA LEU A 201 -11.87 2.86 0.24
C LEU A 201 -11.25 1.84 -0.73
N VAL A 202 -9.94 1.64 -0.68
CA VAL A 202 -9.28 0.56 -1.45
C VAL A 202 -9.87 -0.79 -1.06
N GLY A 203 -9.98 -1.07 0.25
CA GLY A 203 -10.58 -2.33 0.72
C GLY A 203 -12.01 -2.54 0.19
N ALA A 204 -12.86 -1.52 0.33
CA ALA A 204 -14.24 -1.58 -0.16
C ALA A 204 -14.30 -1.83 -1.68
N TYR A 205 -13.41 -1.18 -2.44
CA TYR A 205 -13.36 -1.28 -3.90
C TYR A 205 -12.87 -2.65 -4.38
N LEU A 206 -11.85 -3.21 -3.74
CA LEU A 206 -11.38 -4.56 -4.06
C LEU A 206 -12.45 -5.61 -3.75
N ALA A 207 -13.16 -5.49 -2.62
CA ALA A 207 -14.29 -6.34 -2.30
C ALA A 207 -15.41 -6.24 -3.36
N TRP A 208 -15.74 -5.02 -3.83
CA TRP A 208 -16.68 -4.84 -4.94
C TRP A 208 -16.18 -5.53 -6.23
N CYS A 209 -14.88 -5.46 -6.51
CA CYS A 209 -14.28 -6.08 -7.69
C CYS A 209 -14.28 -7.61 -7.63
N VAL A 210 -14.13 -8.25 -6.46
CA VAL A 210 -14.27 -9.71 -6.33
C VAL A 210 -15.59 -10.19 -6.92
N HIS A 211 -16.69 -9.46 -6.67
CA HIS A 211 -18.01 -9.82 -7.16
C HIS A 211 -18.31 -9.39 -8.59
N ASN A 212 -17.82 -8.22 -9.00
CA ASN A 212 -18.22 -7.60 -10.28
C ASN A 212 -17.16 -7.71 -11.38
N ARG A 213 -15.92 -8.03 -11.00
CA ARG A 213 -14.71 -8.05 -11.85
C ARG A 213 -13.72 -9.11 -11.37
N ALA A 214 -14.20 -10.31 -11.07
CA ALA A 214 -13.43 -11.40 -10.46
C ALA A 214 -12.08 -11.67 -11.17
N SER A 215 -12.04 -11.62 -12.50
CA SER A 215 -10.82 -11.83 -13.32
C SER A 215 -9.74 -10.76 -13.13
N SER A 216 -10.06 -9.65 -12.46
CA SER A 216 -9.15 -8.54 -12.18
C SER A 216 -8.62 -8.56 -10.75
N ILE A 217 -8.88 -9.63 -9.98
CA ILE A 217 -8.45 -9.76 -8.59
C ILE A 217 -7.57 -11.00 -8.43
N GLU A 218 -6.50 -10.82 -7.66
CA GLU A 218 -5.57 -11.87 -7.26
C GLU A 218 -5.65 -12.08 -5.75
N PHE A 219 -5.45 -13.33 -5.33
CA PHE A 219 -5.39 -13.73 -3.92
C PHE A 219 -3.93 -14.08 -3.61
N VAL A 220 -3.21 -13.12 -3.04
CA VAL A 220 -1.75 -13.23 -2.86
C VAL A 220 -1.45 -13.84 -1.51
N GLY A 221 -0.76 -14.97 -1.48
CA GLY A 221 -0.39 -15.67 -0.26
C GLY A 221 -0.65 -17.17 -0.35
N VAL A 222 -0.89 -17.78 0.81
CA VAL A 222 -1.30 -19.18 0.93
C VAL A 222 -2.59 -19.26 1.73
N ALA A 223 -3.39 -20.32 1.50
CA ALA A 223 -4.68 -20.47 2.14
C ALA A 223 -4.53 -20.47 3.67
N PRO A 224 -5.45 -19.82 4.41
CA PRO A 224 -5.37 -19.79 5.86
C PRO A 224 -5.72 -21.15 6.47
N GLU A 225 -5.09 -21.44 7.59
CA GLU A 225 -5.35 -22.63 8.40
C GLU A 225 -5.42 -22.30 9.89
N VAL A 226 -5.99 -23.22 10.68
CA VAL A 226 -5.99 -23.13 12.14
C VAL A 226 -5.04 -24.19 12.70
N THR A 227 -4.00 -23.75 13.41
CA THR A 227 -3.04 -24.63 14.07
C THR A 227 -2.94 -24.26 15.54
N ASN A 228 -3.20 -25.21 16.44
CA ASN A 228 -3.20 -24.99 17.90
C ASN A 228 -4.10 -23.83 18.36
N GLY A 229 -5.24 -23.63 17.67
CA GLY A 229 -6.18 -22.54 17.97
C GLY A 229 -5.75 -21.16 17.46
N GLU A 230 -4.67 -21.06 16.68
CA GLU A 230 -4.23 -19.83 16.04
C GLU A 230 -4.46 -19.88 14.53
N PHE A 231 -4.97 -18.78 13.98
CA PHE A 231 -5.07 -18.58 12.53
C PHE A 231 -3.67 -18.33 11.97
N ARG A 232 -3.34 -19.02 10.88
CA ARG A 232 -2.04 -18.90 10.20
C ARG A 232 -2.23 -18.61 8.73
N GLU A 233 -1.28 -17.85 8.22
CA GLU A 233 -1.19 -17.38 6.85
C GLU A 233 -2.50 -16.71 6.38
N GLY A 234 -2.70 -16.63 5.06
CA GLY A 234 -3.83 -15.94 4.49
C GLY A 234 -3.56 -15.34 3.13
N PHE A 235 -4.65 -14.96 2.48
CA PHE A 235 -4.63 -14.21 1.24
C PHE A 235 -4.82 -12.73 1.51
N ILE A 236 -3.96 -11.90 0.92
CA ILE A 236 -4.24 -10.47 0.74
C ILE A 236 -4.93 -10.32 -0.62
N LEU A 237 -6.08 -9.64 -0.68
CA LEU A 237 -6.66 -9.24 -1.97
C LEU A 237 -5.75 -8.23 -2.65
N HIS A 238 -5.46 -8.47 -3.92
CA HIS A 238 -4.62 -7.63 -4.74
C HIS A 238 -5.30 -7.32 -6.08
N ALA A 239 -5.17 -6.08 -6.55
CA ALA A 239 -5.61 -5.71 -7.88
C ALA A 239 -4.70 -6.35 -8.94
N GLY A 240 -5.29 -7.03 -9.92
CA GLY A 240 -4.58 -7.42 -11.14
C GLY A 240 -4.27 -6.18 -12.01
N SER A 241 -3.21 -6.25 -12.81
CA SER A 241 -2.74 -5.14 -13.68
C SER A 241 -3.81 -4.58 -14.64
N ALA A 242 -4.78 -5.41 -15.03
CA ALA A 242 -5.91 -5.04 -15.88
C ALA A 242 -6.88 -4.03 -15.22
N LEU A 243 -6.90 -3.93 -13.89
CA LEU A 243 -7.80 -3.05 -13.15
C LEU A 243 -7.36 -1.57 -13.17
N GLY A 244 -6.06 -1.32 -13.36
CA GLY A 244 -5.52 0.03 -13.26
C GLY A 244 -5.89 0.97 -14.41
N VAL A 245 -6.08 2.25 -14.10
CA VAL A 245 -6.45 3.31 -15.05
C VAL A 245 -5.31 4.33 -15.13
N ASN A 246 -4.87 4.64 -16.35
CA ASN A 246 -3.88 5.69 -16.56
C ASN A 246 -4.55 7.05 -16.72
N LEU A 247 -4.49 7.88 -15.68
CA LEU A 247 -5.09 9.22 -15.66
C LEU A 247 -4.42 10.22 -16.62
N SER A 248 -3.20 9.95 -17.12
CA SER A 248 -2.50 10.84 -18.05
C SER A 248 -3.20 10.95 -19.42
N ALA A 249 -3.98 9.93 -19.80
CA ALA A 249 -4.75 9.95 -21.05
C ALA A 249 -5.98 10.89 -20.97
N THR A 250 -6.48 11.15 -19.77
CA THR A 250 -7.65 12.03 -19.53
C THR A 250 -7.29 13.49 -19.25
N GLU A 251 -6.06 13.78 -18.83
CA GLU A 251 -5.58 15.16 -18.58
C GLU A 251 -5.21 15.92 -19.86
N SER A 252 -5.03 15.23 -20.99
CA SER A 252 -4.69 15.85 -22.29
C SER A 252 -5.79 16.76 -22.87
N ALA A 253 -6.99 16.78 -22.27
CA ALA A 253 -8.10 17.63 -22.71
C ALA A 253 -8.28 18.92 -21.89
N VAL A 254 -7.56 19.09 -20.77
CA VAL A 254 -7.80 20.21 -19.82
C VAL A 254 -6.54 21.05 -19.54
N ALA A 255 -5.36 20.57 -19.93
CA ALA A 255 -4.08 21.23 -19.64
C ALA A 255 -3.68 22.39 -20.58
N SER A 256 -4.62 23.04 -21.27
CA SER A 256 -4.33 24.21 -22.12
C SER A 256 -4.33 25.56 -21.39
N SER A 257 -4.20 25.59 -20.06
CA SER A 257 -4.09 26.86 -19.33
C SER A 257 -3.49 26.71 -17.91
N ALA A 258 -2.17 26.58 -17.82
CA ALA A 258 -1.36 27.19 -16.74
C ALA A 258 0.12 26.82 -16.96
N GLY A 259 0.97 27.83 -17.14
CA GLY A 259 2.39 27.66 -17.40
C GLY A 259 3.14 26.97 -16.26
N ALA A 260 3.34 25.66 -16.38
CA ALA A 260 4.49 24.97 -15.84
C ALA A 260 5.48 24.76 -16.98
N LEU A 261 6.78 24.94 -16.73
CA LEU A 261 7.85 24.66 -17.68
C LEU A 261 7.67 23.24 -18.25
N GLU A 262 7.21 23.15 -19.50
CA GLU A 262 7.02 21.89 -20.21
C GLU A 262 8.38 21.23 -20.39
N MET A 263 8.51 20.00 -19.91
CA MET A 263 9.63 19.15 -20.31
C MET A 263 9.48 18.80 -21.80
N PRO A 264 10.57 18.83 -22.58
CA PRO A 264 10.50 18.52 -23.99
C PRO A 264 9.86 17.15 -24.23
N PRO A 265 8.95 17.00 -25.21
CA PRO A 265 8.23 15.74 -25.47
C PRO A 265 9.13 14.53 -25.69
N GLU A 266 10.37 14.75 -26.13
CA GLU A 266 11.39 13.72 -26.33
C GLU A 266 11.84 13.10 -24.99
N VAL A 267 11.97 13.92 -23.93
CA VAL A 267 12.37 13.44 -22.60
C VAL A 267 11.24 12.65 -21.92
N ALA A 268 9.98 13.00 -22.17
CA ALA A 268 8.82 12.28 -21.63
C ALA A 268 8.63 10.87 -22.23
N ARG A 269 9.14 10.63 -23.45
CA ARG A 269 9.10 9.29 -24.09
C ARG A 269 10.13 8.34 -23.49
N ASP A 270 11.33 8.84 -23.18
CA ASP A 270 12.41 8.03 -22.60
C ASP A 270 12.13 7.55 -21.17
N TRP A 271 11.24 8.23 -20.43
CA TRP A 271 10.85 7.85 -19.07
C TRP A 271 9.86 6.67 -19.00
N ASN A 272 9.28 6.28 -20.15
CA ASN A 272 8.38 5.14 -20.27
C ASN A 272 9.06 3.90 -20.89
N ASP A 273 10.39 3.91 -21.00
CA ASP A 273 11.16 2.72 -21.37
C ASP A 273 11.09 1.71 -20.21
N ASP A 274 10.59 0.52 -20.49
CA ASP A 274 10.44 -0.61 -19.57
C ASP A 274 11.79 -1.16 -19.07
N GLN A 275 12.91 -0.72 -19.65
CA GLN A 275 14.26 -0.97 -19.17
C GLN A 275 14.83 0.14 -18.28
N ALA A 276 14.17 1.29 -18.15
CA ALA A 276 14.66 2.38 -17.32
C ALA A 276 14.33 2.17 -15.83
N LEU A 277 15.36 2.19 -14.98
CA LEU A 277 15.22 2.12 -13.52
C LEU A 277 15.67 3.43 -12.86
N LEU A 278 14.93 3.88 -11.85
CA LEU A 278 15.23 5.08 -11.07
C LEU A 278 16.30 4.77 -10.00
N LEU A 279 17.45 5.46 -10.06
CA LEU A 279 18.49 5.38 -9.04
C LEU A 279 18.39 6.57 -8.06
N MET A 280 18.22 6.30 -6.77
CA MET A 280 18.20 7.34 -5.73
C MET A 280 19.60 7.56 -5.14
N LEU A 281 20.16 8.75 -5.35
CA LEU A 281 21.48 9.15 -4.84
C LEU A 281 21.39 10.12 -3.64
N THR A 282 22.35 10.03 -2.73
CA THR A 282 22.62 11.06 -1.69
C THR A 282 23.71 12.04 -2.12
N ASP A 283 23.90 13.14 -1.39
CA ASP A 283 24.95 14.16 -1.62
C ASP A 283 26.37 13.59 -1.66
N TYR A 284 26.59 12.50 -0.94
CA TYR A 284 27.90 11.87 -0.81
C TYR A 284 28.17 10.84 -1.91
N GLY A 285 27.27 10.73 -2.89
CA GLY A 285 27.33 9.70 -3.92
C GLY A 285 27.05 8.32 -3.33
N LEU A 286 26.23 8.22 -2.27
CA LEU A 286 25.80 6.93 -1.72
C LEU A 286 24.40 6.58 -2.20
N VAL A 287 24.23 5.35 -2.69
CA VAL A 287 22.93 4.73 -3.00
C VAL A 287 22.55 3.83 -1.85
N HIS A 288 21.37 4.00 -1.26
CA HIS A 288 20.91 3.13 -0.17
C HIS A 288 20.20 1.91 -0.75
N GLY A 289 20.71 0.70 -0.49
CA GLY A 289 20.09 -0.56 -0.98
C GLY A 289 18.84 -0.99 -0.25
N THR A 290 18.56 -0.34 0.86
CA THR A 290 17.31 -0.48 1.61
C THR A 290 16.15 0.31 1.01
N GLU A 291 16.44 1.30 0.14
CA GLU A 291 15.38 2.03 -0.56
C GLU A 291 14.82 1.12 -1.66
N ARG A 292 13.49 1.02 -1.73
CA ARG A 292 12.79 0.09 -2.63
C ARG A 292 13.20 0.29 -4.09
N GLU A 293 13.47 1.54 -4.47
CA GLU A 293 13.92 1.96 -5.80
C GLU A 293 15.32 1.44 -6.17
N ASN A 294 16.16 1.12 -5.19
CA ASN A 294 17.53 0.63 -5.39
C ASN A 294 17.69 -0.86 -5.02
N ALA A 295 16.62 -1.54 -4.60
CA ALA A 295 16.66 -2.90 -4.05
C ALA A 295 17.12 -3.97 -5.06
N TRP A 296 17.19 -3.62 -6.36
CA TRP A 296 17.68 -4.47 -7.45
C TRP A 296 19.22 -4.46 -7.61
N LEU A 297 19.93 -3.56 -6.93
CA LEU A 297 21.39 -3.49 -7.00
C LEU A 297 22.06 -4.64 -6.24
N ILE A 298 23.03 -5.30 -6.89
CA ILE A 298 23.75 -6.44 -6.34
C ILE A 298 25.15 -5.98 -5.89
N PRO A 299 25.57 -6.25 -4.64
CA PRO A 299 26.93 -5.99 -4.19
C PRO A 299 27.99 -6.64 -5.08
N GLY A 300 29.01 -5.88 -5.49
CA GLY A 300 30.15 -6.39 -6.27
C GLY A 300 29.92 -6.49 -7.79
N ARG A 301 28.74 -6.11 -8.31
CA ARG A 301 28.52 -5.96 -9.76
C ARG A 301 28.80 -4.54 -10.23
N ASN A 302 29.41 -4.42 -11.41
CA ASN A 302 29.59 -3.15 -12.11
C ASN A 302 28.33 -2.84 -12.91
N TYR A 303 27.94 -1.57 -12.94
CA TYR A 303 26.81 -1.06 -13.71
C TYR A 303 27.25 0.16 -14.52
N THR A 304 26.71 0.31 -15.73
CA THR A 304 26.88 1.52 -16.55
C THR A 304 25.58 2.32 -16.51
N LEU A 305 25.69 3.62 -16.29
CA LEU A 305 24.56 4.53 -16.12
C LEU A 305 24.67 5.65 -17.16
N GLU A 306 23.54 6.02 -17.78
CA GLU A 306 23.46 7.09 -18.77
C GLU A 306 22.48 8.18 -18.31
N THR A 307 22.89 9.45 -18.40
CA THR A 307 22.02 10.59 -18.09
C THR A 307 21.11 10.94 -19.26
N THR A 308 19.85 11.25 -18.98
CA THR A 308 18.83 11.65 -19.98
C THR A 308 18.74 13.18 -20.20
N SER A 309 19.76 13.95 -19.81
CA SER A 309 19.83 15.40 -20.05
C SER A 309 20.44 15.69 -21.44
N PRO A 310 19.99 16.74 -22.18
CA PRO A 310 20.49 17.06 -23.53
C PRO A 310 21.94 17.60 -23.58
N HIS A 311 22.68 17.52 -22.48
CA HIS A 311 24.08 17.91 -22.39
C HIS A 311 24.90 16.72 -21.91
N ASP A 312 25.66 16.15 -22.84
CA ASP A 312 26.68 15.10 -22.74
C ASP A 312 26.33 13.85 -21.91
N SER A 313 26.55 12.68 -22.52
CA SER A 313 26.46 11.38 -21.85
C SER A 313 27.38 11.34 -20.63
N LEU A 314 26.82 11.44 -19.43
CA LEU A 314 27.58 11.41 -18.19
C LEU A 314 27.67 9.96 -17.71
N ARG A 315 28.86 9.38 -17.81
CA ARG A 315 29.11 8.02 -17.32
C ARG A 315 29.26 8.04 -15.81
N ILE A 316 28.46 7.23 -15.15
CA ILE A 316 28.53 7.05 -13.70
C ILE A 316 28.91 5.61 -13.38
N GLN A 317 29.86 5.42 -12.45
CA GLN A 317 30.33 4.11 -12.00
C GLN A 317 29.93 3.86 -10.55
N LEU A 318 29.38 2.67 -10.26
CA LEU A 318 29.17 2.14 -8.91
C LEU A 318 30.39 1.30 -8.52
N VAL A 319 31.15 1.72 -7.51
CA VAL A 319 32.51 1.20 -7.28
C VAL A 319 32.64 0.35 -6.01
N HIS A 320 31.82 0.59 -4.98
CA HIS A 320 32.00 -0.08 -3.68
C HIS A 320 30.74 -0.14 -2.83
N ALA A 321 30.43 -1.31 -2.24
CA ALA A 321 29.40 -1.45 -1.21
C ALA A 321 29.95 -1.02 0.17
N ALA A 322 29.50 0.12 0.68
CA ALA A 322 29.78 0.60 2.03
C ALA A 322 28.74 0.10 3.03
N THR A 323 29.20 -0.32 4.21
CA THR A 323 28.35 -0.69 5.35
C THR A 323 28.32 0.47 6.35
N PHE A 324 27.14 0.85 6.84
CA PHE A 324 26.94 1.93 7.82
C PHE A 324 25.90 1.52 8.86
N SER A 325 25.78 2.29 9.95
CA SER A 325 24.90 2.01 11.11
C SER A 325 23.40 1.91 10.79
N GLY A 326 23.00 2.24 9.55
CA GLY A 326 21.63 2.17 9.05
C GLY A 326 21.44 1.28 7.81
N GLY A 327 22.45 0.51 7.38
CA GLY A 327 22.32 -0.41 6.24
C GLY A 327 23.56 -0.53 5.36
N GLN A 328 23.37 -1.15 4.19
CA GLN A 328 24.36 -1.23 3.12
C GLN A 328 24.01 -0.23 2.01
N GLY A 329 25.03 0.33 1.36
CA GLY A 329 24.85 1.22 0.22
C GLY A 329 26.06 1.25 -0.71
N TRP A 330 25.93 1.82 -1.91
CA TRP A 330 26.98 1.83 -2.92
C TRP A 330 27.55 3.21 -3.16
N ARG A 331 28.86 3.31 -3.40
CA ARG A 331 29.53 4.55 -3.77
C ARG A 331 29.49 4.78 -5.28
N VAL A 332 29.08 5.98 -5.65
CA VAL A 332 28.84 6.46 -7.02
C VAL A 332 29.86 7.52 -7.40
N TYR A 333 30.39 7.43 -8.61
CA TYR A 333 31.31 8.41 -9.17
C TYR A 333 30.87 8.85 -10.58
N PRO A 334 30.77 10.17 -10.87
CA PRO A 334 30.90 11.30 -9.95
C PRO A 334 29.78 11.38 -8.89
N THR A 335 29.98 12.14 -7.80
CA THR A 335 28.95 12.31 -6.74
C THR A 335 27.76 13.11 -7.26
N THR A 336 26.58 13.02 -6.60
CA THR A 336 25.39 13.83 -6.94
C THR A 336 25.70 15.32 -7.00
N ARG A 337 26.53 15.83 -6.09
CA ARG A 337 26.99 17.21 -6.12
C ARG A 337 27.78 17.53 -7.39
N ASN A 338 28.67 16.64 -7.81
CA ASN A 338 29.47 16.81 -9.02
C ASN A 338 28.61 16.70 -10.28
N ILE A 339 27.63 15.79 -10.30
CA ILE A 339 26.65 15.64 -11.37
C ILE A 339 25.85 16.94 -11.52
N LEU A 340 25.29 17.45 -10.41
CA LEU A 340 24.53 18.71 -10.41
C LEU A 340 25.37 19.90 -10.85
N ALA A 341 26.64 19.98 -10.41
CA ALA A 341 27.55 21.03 -10.84
C ALA A 341 27.88 20.95 -12.35
N GLN A 342 28.08 19.75 -12.89
CA GLN A 342 28.32 19.53 -14.32
C GLN A 342 27.09 19.88 -15.18
N LEU A 343 25.89 19.67 -14.64
CA LEU A 343 24.63 20.03 -15.28
C LEU A 343 24.23 21.51 -15.06
N GLY A 344 25.10 22.33 -14.45
CA GLY A 344 24.86 23.77 -14.25
C GLY A 344 23.88 24.12 -13.12
N TYR A 345 23.51 23.17 -12.26
CA TYR A 345 22.66 23.43 -11.10
C TYR A 345 23.49 23.93 -9.90
N PRO A 346 22.98 24.92 -9.14
CA PRO A 346 23.64 25.39 -7.93
C PRO A 346 23.66 24.25 -6.89
N ALA A 347 24.86 23.82 -6.47
CA ALA A 347 25.03 22.78 -5.47
C ALA A 347 24.43 23.22 -4.12
N PRO A 348 23.33 22.61 -3.65
CA PRO A 348 22.76 22.95 -2.35
C PRO A 348 23.73 22.57 -1.23
N ARG A 349 23.73 23.34 -0.14
CA ARG A 349 24.54 23.01 1.07
C ARG A 349 24.13 21.65 1.67
N HIS A 350 22.87 21.25 1.46
CA HIS A 350 22.32 19.92 1.74
C HIS A 350 21.27 19.57 0.67
N LEU A 351 21.41 18.44 -0.02
CA LEU A 351 20.35 17.87 -0.85
C LEU A 351 19.40 17.14 0.10
N LYS A 352 18.25 17.74 0.35
CA LYS A 352 17.11 17.04 0.94
C LYS A 352 16.62 15.96 -0.05
N ARG A 353 15.82 14.99 0.41
CA ARG A 353 15.16 13.95 -0.41
C ARG A 353 14.49 14.48 -1.69
N GLU A 354 14.16 15.76 -1.72
CA GLU A 354 13.52 16.49 -2.82
C GLU A 354 14.44 16.76 -4.03
N TYR A 355 15.77 16.61 -3.90
CA TYR A 355 16.74 16.86 -4.97
C TYR A 355 17.36 15.58 -5.55
N ALA A 356 16.61 14.46 -5.50
CA ALA A 356 17.04 13.21 -6.10
C ALA A 356 17.23 13.37 -7.61
N VAL A 357 18.46 13.17 -8.10
CA VAL A 357 18.73 13.09 -9.54
C VAL A 357 18.24 11.74 -10.02
N THR A 358 17.31 11.75 -10.97
CA THR A 358 16.83 10.54 -11.65
C THR A 358 17.78 10.22 -12.80
N LEU A 359 18.35 9.02 -12.79
CA LEU A 359 19.29 8.54 -13.81
C LEU A 359 18.69 7.32 -14.50
N ARG A 360 18.95 7.16 -15.80
CA ARG A 360 18.60 5.94 -16.55
C ARG A 360 19.74 4.94 -16.38
N VAL A 361 19.40 3.73 -15.97
CA VAL A 361 20.35 2.62 -15.88
C VAL A 361 20.21 1.75 -17.11
N VAL A 362 21.33 1.46 -17.78
CA VAL A 362 21.38 0.47 -18.86
C VAL A 362 22.23 -0.70 -18.36
N MET A 363 21.63 -1.89 -18.26
CA MET A 363 22.40 -3.09 -17.91
C MET A 363 23.27 -3.48 -19.11
N VAL A 364 24.59 -3.61 -18.89
CA VAL A 364 25.57 -4.01 -19.91
C VAL A 364 26.07 -5.42 -19.62
#